data_AF-A0A1F7G8G2-F1
#
_entry.id   AF-A0A1F7G8G2-F1
#
_cell.length_a   1.000
_cell.length_b   1.000
_cell.length_c   1.000
_cell.angle_alpha   90.00
_cell.angle_beta   90.00
_cell.angle_gamma   90.00
#
_symmetry.space_group_name_H-M   'P 1'
#
loop_
_entity.id
_entity.type
_entity.pdbx_description
1 polymer ?
#
loop_
_entity_poly.entity_id
_entity_poly.type
_entity_poly.pdbx_seq_one_letter_code
_entity_poly.pdbx_strand_id
1 'polypeptide(L)'
;MIKTIINWFVNVMGFSYTDIRLRLVINKLHEDRIREIEEYWSQTAGIPLSQFQKPTVIKTPLKKVFDKRSSYRGVLRIRVSKSLSILRESLGGFEGLYESMIA
;
A
#
# COMPACT_ATOMS: atom_id res chain seq x y z
N MET A 1 -6.35 -3.20 9.22
CA MET A 1 -5.49 -3.83 8.18
C MET A 1 -4.38 -2.90 7.68
N ILE A 2 -4.66 -1.76 7.03
CA ILE A 2 -3.58 -0.88 6.49
C ILE A 2 -2.64 -0.37 7.59
N LYS A 3 -3.17 0.13 8.71
CA LYS A 3 -2.36 0.54 9.87
C LYS A 3 -1.49 -0.60 10.40
N THR A 4 -1.99 -1.83 10.38
CA THR A 4 -1.26 -3.04 10.80
C THR A 4 -0.07 -3.32 9.87
N ILE A 5 -0.27 -3.20 8.55
CA ILE A 5 0.81 -3.36 7.56
C ILE A 5 1.89 -2.29 7.74
N ILE A 6 1.48 -1.03 7.92
CA ILE A 6 2.40 0.08 8.17
C ILE A 6 3.17 -0.14 9.48
N ASN A 7 2.47 -0.52 10.54
CA ASN A 7 3.06 -0.85 11.84
C ASN A 7 4.08 -1.99 11.73
N TRP A 8 3.79 -3.02 10.94
CA TRP A 8 4.72 -4.12 10.71
C TRP A 8 5.99 -3.63 10.02
N PHE A 9 5.88 -2.82 8.97
CA PHE A 9 7.06 -2.25 8.31
C PHE A 9 7.91 -1.39 9.26
N VAL A 10 7.28 -0.55 10.07
CA VAL A 10 8.01 0.38 10.93
C VAL A 10 8.58 -0.32 12.17
N ASN A 11 7.74 -1.04 12.91
CA ASN A 11 8.08 -1.53 14.24
C ASN A 11 8.67 -2.94 14.24
N VAL A 12 8.44 -3.74 13.21
CA VAL A 12 9.00 -5.11 13.11
C VAL A 12 10.18 -5.14 12.14
N MET A 13 10.06 -4.48 10.99
CA MET A 13 11.10 -4.49 9.95
C MET A 13 12.06 -3.29 10.03
N GLY A 14 11.85 -2.37 10.98
CA GLY A 14 12.78 -1.26 11.25
C GLY A 14 12.79 -0.13 10.22
N PHE A 15 11.76 0.00 9.38
CA PHE A 15 11.68 1.10 8.40
C PHE A 15 11.28 2.42 9.04
N SER A 16 11.75 3.51 8.46
CA SER A 16 11.20 4.83 8.80
C SER A 16 9.86 5.03 8.11
N TYR A 17 8.96 5.79 8.73
CA TYR A 17 7.76 6.30 8.07
C TYR A 17 8.12 7.03 6.77
N THR A 18 9.27 7.69 6.70
CA THR A 18 9.75 8.39 5.50
C THR A 18 10.14 7.47 4.36
N ASP A 19 10.30 6.16 4.61
CA ASP A 19 10.54 5.16 3.57
C ASP A 19 9.24 4.68 2.91
N ILE A 20 8.09 4.99 3.49
CA ILE A 20 6.79 4.58 2.96
C ILE A 20 6.39 5.52 1.83
N ARG A 21 5.93 4.95 0.72
CA ARG A 21 5.33 5.66 -0.40
C ARG A 21 3.99 5.03 -0.72
N LEU A 22 2.98 5.87 -0.91
CA LEU A 22 1.63 5.43 -1.22
C LEU A 22 1.32 5.78 -2.68
N ARG A 23 0.53 4.95 -3.35
CA ARG A 23 0.00 5.27 -4.68
C ARG A 23 -1.44 4.85 -4.76
N LEU A 24 -2.31 5.79 -5.11
CA LEU A 24 -3.69 5.49 -5.39
C LEU A 24 -3.81 4.87 -6.80
N VAL A 25 -4.46 3.72 -6.89
CA VAL A 25 -4.91 3.15 -8.16
C VAL A 25 -6.42 3.32 -8.22
N ILE A 26 -6.89 4.00 -9.26
CA ILE A 26 -8.27 4.47 -9.36
C ILE A 26 -8.83 4.22 -10.75
N ASN A 27 -10.10 3.88 -10.84
CA ASN A 27 -10.79 3.81 -12.13
C ASN A 27 -11.02 5.20 -12.72
N LYS A 28 -10.94 5.31 -14.05
CA LYS A 28 -11.19 6.55 -14.81
C LYS A 28 -12.54 7.21 -14.46
N LEU A 29 -13.57 6.44 -14.15
CA LEU A 29 -14.89 6.96 -13.73
C LEU A 29 -14.88 7.77 -12.42
N HIS A 30 -13.78 7.69 -11.67
CA HIS A 30 -13.60 8.39 -10.39
C HIS A 30 -12.34 9.28 -10.39
N GLU A 31 -11.77 9.57 -11.55
CA GLU A 31 -10.55 10.39 -11.68
C GLU A 31 -10.73 11.79 -11.06
N ASP A 32 -11.92 12.36 -11.15
CA ASP A 32 -12.33 13.62 -10.50
C ASP A 32 -12.25 13.57 -8.96
N ARG A 33 -12.26 12.37 -8.37
CA ARG A 33 -12.26 12.16 -6.91
C ARG A 33 -10.89 11.76 -6.36
N ILE A 34 -9.84 11.82 -7.17
CA ILE A 34 -8.48 11.45 -6.75
C ILE A 34 -8.10 12.13 -5.44
N ARG A 35 -8.25 13.46 -5.37
CA ARG A 35 -7.82 14.23 -4.20
C ARG A 35 -8.57 13.85 -2.93
N GLU A 36 -9.90 13.77 -3.02
CA GLU A 36 -10.78 13.33 -1.92
C GLU A 36 -10.38 11.95 -1.40
N ILE A 37 -10.08 11.02 -2.32
CA ILE A 37 -9.74 9.64 -1.96
C ILE A 37 -8.33 9.56 -1.37
N GLU A 38 -7.37 10.35 -1.87
CA GLU A 38 -6.04 10.44 -1.26
C GLU A 38 -6.11 11.01 0.16
N GLU A 39 -6.91 12.05 0.39
CA GLU A 39 -7.13 12.62 1.72
C GLU A 39 -7.72 11.60 2.69
N TYR A 40 -8.73 10.84 2.24
CA TYR A 40 -9.28 9.72 3.00
C TYR A 40 -8.20 8.70 3.37
N TRP A 41 -7.36 8.29 2.42
CA TRP A 41 -6.30 7.33 2.68
C TRP A 41 -5.18 7.90 3.56
N SER A 42 -4.86 9.18 3.42
CA SER A 42 -3.86 9.86 4.24
C SER A 42 -4.27 9.83 5.71
N GLN A 43 -5.52 10.19 6.01
CA GLN A 43 -6.09 10.11 7.36
C GLN A 43 -6.18 8.67 7.86
N THR A 44 -6.60 7.74 7.00
CA THR A 44 -6.75 6.33 7.37
C THR A 44 -5.40 5.65 7.66
N ALA A 45 -4.38 5.96 6.88
CA ALA A 45 -3.04 5.38 6.98
C ALA A 45 -2.13 6.11 7.97
N GLY A 46 -2.43 7.38 8.30
CA GLY A 46 -1.54 8.23 9.09
C GLY A 46 -0.28 8.64 8.33
N ILE A 47 -0.35 8.70 7.00
CA ILE A 47 0.79 9.03 6.12
C ILE A 47 0.46 10.34 5.39
N PRO A 48 1.36 11.35 5.40
CA PRO A 48 1.09 12.63 4.78
C PRO A 48 0.97 12.52 3.26
N LEU A 49 0.15 13.40 2.67
CA LEU A 49 -0.05 13.49 1.21
C LEU A 49 1.25 13.74 0.43
N SER A 50 2.27 14.33 1.06
CA SER A 50 3.61 14.49 0.46
C SER A 50 4.29 13.16 0.13
N GLN A 51 3.89 12.05 0.75
CA GLN A 51 4.39 10.71 0.48
C GLN A 51 3.52 9.93 -0.53
N PHE A 52 2.46 10.55 -1.05
CA PHE A 52 1.65 9.98 -2.13
C PHE A 52 2.32 10.26 -3.47
N GLN A 53 2.45 9.23 -4.27
CA GLN A 53 2.94 9.29 -5.64
C GLN A 53 1.78 9.52 -6.60
N LYS A 54 2.11 9.99 -7.82
CA LYS A 54 1.15 10.17 -8.91
C LYS A 54 0.23 8.94 -9.03
N PRO A 55 -1.10 9.13 -8.93
CA PRO A 55 -2.07 8.06 -9.06
C PRO A 55 -1.97 7.31 -10.39
N THR A 56 -2.37 6.05 -10.37
CA THR A 56 -2.54 5.24 -11.58
C THR A 56 -4.01 5.17 -11.94
N VAL A 57 -4.37 5.75 -13.07
CA VAL A 57 -5.74 5.71 -13.59
C VAL A 57 -5.90 4.49 -14.49
N ILE A 58 -6.83 3.60 -14.15
CA ILE A 58 -7.16 2.41 -14.93
C ILE A 58 -8.47 2.64 -15.70
N LYS A 59 -8.49 2.17 -16.97
CA LYS A 59 -9.68 2.27 -17.84
C LYS A 59 -10.52 0.99 -17.85
N THR A 60 -10.05 -0.06 -17.19
CA THR A 60 -10.72 -1.36 -17.14
C THR A 60 -12.10 -1.22 -16.47
N PRO A 61 -13.17 -1.81 -17.01
CA PRO A 61 -14.49 -1.78 -16.38
C PRO A 61 -14.43 -2.30 -14.94
N LEU A 62 -15.14 -1.64 -14.02
CA LEU A 62 -15.28 -2.19 -12.67
C LEU A 62 -16.18 -3.41 -12.73
N LYS A 63 -15.65 -4.59 -12.34
CA LYS A 63 -16.46 -5.81 -12.19
C LYS A 63 -17.43 -5.72 -10.99
N LYS A 64 -17.12 -4.85 -10.02
CA LYS A 64 -17.92 -4.66 -8.81
C LYS A 64 -18.90 -3.51 -9.02
N VAL A 65 -20.17 -3.77 -8.79
CA VAL A 65 -21.21 -2.74 -8.70
C VAL A 65 -21.13 -2.10 -7.32
N PHE A 66 -21.11 -0.77 -7.28
CA PHE A 66 -21.12 0.00 -6.04
C PHE A 66 -22.45 0.73 -5.94
N ASP A 67 -23.18 0.51 -4.84
CA ASP A 67 -24.51 1.12 -4.62
C ASP A 67 -24.45 2.65 -4.61
N LYS A 68 -23.32 3.20 -4.16
CA LYS A 68 -23.06 4.64 -4.13
C LYS A 68 -21.69 4.93 -4.72
N ARG A 69 -21.62 5.91 -5.62
CA ARG A 69 -20.35 6.41 -6.19
C ARG A 69 -19.33 6.76 -5.09
N SER A 70 -19.81 7.31 -3.98
CA SER A 70 -18.99 7.71 -2.82
C SER A 70 -18.33 6.56 -2.05
N SER A 71 -18.89 5.35 -2.12
CA SER A 71 -18.36 4.16 -1.44
C SER A 71 -17.08 3.61 -2.08
N TYR A 72 -16.83 3.97 -3.34
CA TYR A 72 -15.60 3.60 -4.03
C TYR A 72 -14.42 4.42 -3.49
N ARG A 73 -13.40 3.71 -2.98
CA ARG A 73 -12.16 4.30 -2.43
C ARG A 73 -10.90 3.89 -3.21
N GLY A 74 -11.06 3.26 -4.38
CA GLY A 74 -9.92 2.76 -5.16
C GLY A 74 -9.09 1.70 -4.42
N VAL A 75 -7.87 1.49 -4.89
CA VAL A 75 -6.88 0.58 -4.29
C VAL A 75 -5.67 1.39 -3.85
N LEU A 76 -5.26 1.25 -2.59
CA LEU A 76 -4.05 1.87 -2.08
C LEU A 76 -2.87 0.92 -2.22
N ARG A 77 -1.88 1.27 -3.03
CA ARG A 77 -0.61 0.54 -3.11
C ARG A 77 0.37 1.13 -2.12
N ILE A 78 0.88 0.28 -1.22
CA ILE A 78 1.92 0.63 -0.26
C ILE A 78 3.25 0.12 -0.82
N ARG A 79 4.26 1.00 -0.88
CA ARG A 79 5.63 0.66 -1.24
C ARG A 79 6.55 1.18 -0.15
N VAL A 80 7.59 0.42 0.14
CA VAL A 80 8.70 0.84 1.00
C VAL A 80 9.95 1.02 0.14
N SER A 81 10.69 2.08 0.40
CA SER A 81 12.04 2.28 -0.15
C SER A 81 12.90 1.07 0.21
N LYS A 82 13.83 0.68 -0.67
CA LYS A 82 14.68 -0.51 -0.48
C LYS A 82 13.92 -1.84 -0.45
N SER A 83 12.74 -1.95 -1.06
CA SER A 83 11.96 -3.20 -1.12
C SER A 83 12.72 -4.46 -1.56
N LEU A 84 13.83 -4.33 -2.29
CA LEU A 84 14.68 -5.46 -2.68
C LEU A 84 15.50 -6.03 -1.51
N SER A 85 15.95 -5.20 -0.56
CA SER A 85 16.65 -5.70 0.63
C SER A 85 15.69 -6.53 1.50
N ILE A 86 14.45 -6.06 1.66
CA ILE A 86 13.39 -6.79 2.37
C ILE A 86 13.15 -8.16 1.76
N LEU A 87 13.03 -8.22 0.43
CA LEU A 87 12.78 -9.49 -0.25
C LEU A 87 13.92 -10.48 0.05
N ARG A 88 15.18 -10.01 0.03
CA ARG A 88 16.35 -10.82 0.33
C ARG A 88 16.40 -11.26 1.79
N GLU A 89 16.19 -10.35 2.74
CA GLU A 89 16.15 -10.67 4.17
C GLU A 89 15.02 -11.64 4.52
N SER A 90 13.84 -11.43 3.94
CA SER A 90 12.68 -12.31 4.15
C SER A 90 12.96 -13.70 3.60
N LEU A 91 13.44 -13.80 2.35
CA LEU A 91 13.76 -15.09 1.73
C LEU A 91 14.85 -15.83 2.51
N GLY A 92 15.93 -15.15 2.90
CA GLY A 92 17.00 -15.77 3.70
C GLY A 92 16.51 -16.23 5.08
N GLY A 93 15.63 -15.47 5.73
CA GLY A 93 14.99 -15.88 6.98
C GLY A 93 14.09 -17.11 6.82
N PHE A 94 13.29 -17.15 5.75
CA PHE A 94 12.46 -18.33 5.43
C PHE A 94 13.32 -19.56 5.12
N GLU A 95 14.39 -19.39 4.35
CA GLU A 95 15.31 -20.46 3.99
C GLU A 95 16.00 -21.05 5.22
N GLY A 96 16.55 -20.20 6.11
CA GLY A 96 17.16 -20.67 7.36
C GLY A 96 16.18 -21.38 8.30
N LEU A 97 14.93 -20.89 8.40
CA LEU A 97 13.88 -21.58 9.15
C LEU A 97 13.56 -22.94 8.54
N TYR A 98 13.40 -23.00 7.22
CA TYR A 98 13.11 -24.24 6.50
C TYR A 98 14.22 -25.28 6.67
N GLU A 99 15.49 -24.88 6.55
CA GLU A 99 16.64 -25.75 6.79
C GLU A 99 16.65 -26.27 8.24
N SER A 100 16.35 -25.41 9.22
CA SER A 100 16.29 -25.81 10.63
C SER A 100 15.17 -26.78 10.99
N MET A 101 14.15 -26.91 10.13
CA MET A 101 13.01 -27.82 10.33
C MET A 101 13.23 -29.20 9.70
N ILE A 102 14.21 -29.33 8.80
CA ILE A 102 14.51 -30.57 8.07
C ILE A 102 15.84 -31.19 8.55
N ALA A 103 16.68 -30.39 9.22
CA ALA A 103 17.85 -30.84 9.98
C ALA A 103 17.44 -31.42 11.35
#